data_AF-A0A529XWL4-F1
#
_entry.id   AF-A0A529XWL4-F1
#
_cell.length_a   1.000
_cell.length_b   1.000
_cell.length_c   1.000
_cell.angle_alpha   90.00
_cell.angle_beta   90.00
_cell.angle_gamma   90.00
#
_symmetry.space_group_name_H-M   'P 1'
#
loop_
_entity.id
_entity.type
_entity.pdbx_description
1 polymer ?
#
loop_
_entity_poly.entity_id
_entity_poly.type
_entity_poly.pdbx_seq_one_letter_code
_entity_poly.pdbx_strand_id
1 'polypeptide(L)' 'EPHQRPGQHVGDDEVEGRAPQMARHIRLGGSLVLSGILDRQRDAVISAYVGQAFRHVRTLHREGWVTIHLKR' A
#
# COMPACT_ATOMS: atom_id res chain seq x y z
N GLU A 1 -26.77 -7.55 -5.99
CA GLU A 1 -26.11 -7.98 -4.73
C GLU A 1 -24.81 -7.21 -4.53
N PRO A 2 -24.62 -6.51 -3.40
CA PRO A 2 -23.27 -6.15 -2.94
C PRO A 2 -23.04 -6.69 -1.52
N HIS A 3 -22.22 -7.74 -1.42
CA HIS A 3 -21.94 -8.47 -0.17
C HIS A 3 -20.62 -8.06 0.49
N GLN A 4 -20.45 -6.82 0.97
CA GLN A 4 -19.30 -6.52 1.83
C GLN A 4 -19.71 -5.91 3.17
N ARG A 5 -19.41 -6.69 4.22
CA ARG A 5 -19.72 -6.49 5.62
C ARG A 5 -18.87 -5.33 6.21
N PRO A 6 -19.44 -4.46 7.06
CA PRO A 6 -18.66 -3.50 7.82
C PRO A 6 -18.00 -4.24 9.00
N GLY A 7 -16.67 -4.37 9.00
CA GLY A 7 -15.96 -4.97 10.13
C GLY A 7 -14.64 -5.69 9.86
N GLN A 8 -14.08 -5.66 8.63
CA GLN A 8 -12.70 -6.10 8.45
C GLN A 8 -11.73 -5.02 8.94
N HIS A 9 -11.34 -5.15 10.20
CA HIS A 9 -10.04 -4.69 10.67
C HIS A 9 -9.01 -5.49 9.86
N VAL A 10 -8.55 -4.93 8.74
CA VAL A 10 -7.37 -5.44 8.05
C VAL A 10 -6.21 -5.12 8.99
N GLY A 11 -5.82 -6.10 9.80
CA GLY A 11 -4.65 -5.99 10.67
C GLY A 11 -3.42 -5.71 9.80
N ASP A 12 -2.55 -4.85 10.31
CA ASP A 12 -1.31 -4.39 9.66
C ASP A 12 -0.48 -5.55 9.08
N ASP A 13 -0.61 -6.76 9.62
CA ASP A 13 0.03 -8.00 9.20
C ASP A 13 -0.30 -8.46 7.76
N GLU A 14 -1.52 -8.23 7.24
CA GLU A 14 -1.87 -8.72 5.88
C GLU A 14 -1.14 -7.93 4.80
N VAL A 15 -0.92 -6.64 5.05
CA VAL A 15 -0.18 -5.76 4.14
C VAL A 15 1.30 -6.13 4.16
N GLU A 16 1.84 -6.44 5.35
CA GLU A 16 3.23 -6.87 5.54
C GLU A 16 3.56 -8.15 4.76
N GLY A 17 2.63 -9.11 4.68
CA GLY A 17 2.84 -10.37 3.95
C GLY A 17 2.80 -10.27 2.42
N ARG A 18 2.08 -9.28 1.85
CA ARG A 18 1.90 -9.13 0.40
C ARG A 18 2.97 -8.26 -0.26
N ALA A 19 3.42 -7.23 0.45
CA ALA A 19 4.43 -6.32 -0.07
C ALA A 19 5.70 -7.05 -0.59
N PRO A 20 6.29 -8.06 0.11
CA PRO A 20 7.53 -8.71 -0.32
C PRO A 20 7.37 -9.45 -1.64
N GLN A 21 6.20 -10.02 -1.89
CA GLN A 21 5.90 -10.71 -3.14
C GLN A 21 5.82 -9.71 -4.29
N MET A 22 5.17 -8.56 -4.08
CA MET A 22 5.10 -7.48 -5.09
C MET A 22 6.49 -6.89 -5.36
N ALA A 23 7.28 -6.63 -4.31
CA ALA A 23 8.62 -6.08 -4.41
C ALA A 23 9.56 -6.90 -5.27
N ARG A 24 9.45 -8.24 -5.23
CA ARG A 24 10.28 -9.15 -6.05
C ARG A 24 10.08 -8.96 -7.56
N HIS A 25 8.94 -8.42 -8.00
CA HIS A 25 8.64 -8.20 -9.41
C HIS A 25 9.09 -6.83 -9.93
N ILE A 26 9.63 -5.96 -9.07
CA ILE A 26 10.01 -4.58 -9.43
C ILE A 26 11.53 -4.46 -9.51
N ARG A 27 12.05 -4.07 -10.67
CA ARG A 27 13.49 -3.83 -10.87
C ARG A 27 13.95 -2.60 -10.07
N LEU A 28 15.24 -2.53 -9.75
CA LEU A 28 15.84 -1.31 -9.17
C LEU A 28 15.52 -0.09 -10.04
N GLY A 29 15.17 1.04 -9.43
CA GLY A 29 14.72 2.25 -10.11
C GLY A 29 13.26 2.20 -10.59
N GLY A 30 12.59 1.06 -10.42
CA GLY A 30 11.18 0.87 -10.76
C GLY A 30 10.24 1.66 -9.84
N SER A 31 9.06 1.99 -10.37
CA SER A 31 8.02 2.71 -9.64
C SER A 31 6.85 1.78 -9.33
N LEU A 32 6.30 1.92 -8.13
CA LEU A 32 5.12 1.21 -7.67
C LEU A 32 4.04 2.23 -7.32
N VAL A 33 2.85 2.06 -7.89
CA VAL A 33 1.68 2.90 -7.60
C VAL A 33 0.61 2.01 -6.99
N LEU A 34 0.22 2.33 -5.75
CA LEU A 34 -0.83 1.63 -5.01
C LEU A 34 -2.02 2.57 -4.89
N SER A 35 -3.13 2.25 -5.55
CA SER A 35 -4.37 3.01 -5.53
C SER A 35 -5.47 2.29 -4.76
N GLY A 36 -6.45 3.03 -4.24
CA GLY A 36 -7.59 2.45 -3.53
C GLY A 36 -7.28 2.04 -2.09
N ILE A 37 -6.21 2.58 -1.51
CA ILE A 37 -5.88 2.40 -0.10
C ILE A 37 -6.75 3.37 0.71
N LEU A 38 -7.32 2.93 1.82
CA LEU A 38 -8.05 3.84 2.71
C LEU A 38 -7.06 4.76 3.42
N ASP A 39 -7.42 6.03 3.64
CA ASP A 39 -6.53 7.02 4.26
C ASP A 39 -5.94 6.54 5.59
N ARG A 40 -6.75 5.88 6.42
CA ARG A 40 -6.32 5.26 7.69
C ARG A 40 -5.31 4.11 7.56
N GLN A 41 -5.27 3.44 6.42
CA GLN A 41 -4.34 2.33 6.15
C GLN A 41 -3.03 2.81 5.52
N ARG A 42 -2.93 4.09 5.17
CA ARG A 42 -1.78 4.69 4.50
C ARG A 42 -0.46 4.37 5.20
N ASP A 43 -0.39 4.62 6.51
CA ASP A 43 0.87 4.53 7.25
C ASP A 43 1.35 3.07 7.36
N ALA A 44 0.43 2.13 7.59
CA ALA A 44 0.71 0.70 7.56
C ALA A 44 1.26 0.24 6.20
N VAL A 45 0.63 0.69 5.10
CA VAL A 45 1.09 0.40 3.74
C VAL A 45 2.46 0.99 3.49
N ILE A 46 2.70 2.26 3.81
CA ILE A 46 4.02 2.88 3.62
C ILE A 46 5.09 2.10 4.40
N SER A 47 4.83 1.78 5.67
CA SER A 47 5.77 1.04 6.52
C SER A 47 6.16 -0.32 5.91
N ALA A 48 5.18 -1.09 5.43
CA ALA A 48 5.41 -2.41 4.82
C ALA A 48 6.33 -2.34 3.58
N TYR A 49 6.21 -1.29 2.75
CA TYR A 49 7.05 -1.13 1.56
C TYR A 49 8.40 -0.48 1.86
N VAL A 50 8.49 0.41 2.85
CA VAL A 50 9.77 0.97 3.31
C VAL A 50 10.70 -0.13 3.81
N GLY A 51 10.17 -1.14 4.51
CA GLY A 51 10.92 -2.34 4.92
C GLY A 51 11.50 -3.18 3.76
N GLN A 52 11.17 -2.85 2.51
CA GLN A 52 11.56 -3.63 1.31
C GLN A 52 12.41 -2.83 0.31
N ALA A 53 13.08 -1.80 0.82
CA ALA A 53 13.90 -0.87 0.04
C ALA A 53 13.10 -0.02 -0.96
N PHE A 54 11.80 0.23 -0.70
CA PHE A 54 11.07 1.28 -1.41
C PHE A 54 11.13 2.60 -0.65
N ARG A 55 11.26 3.68 -1.39
CA ARG A 55 11.14 5.05 -0.91
C ARG A 55 9.77 5.60 -1.26
N HIS A 56 9.10 6.19 -0.28
CA HIS A 56 7.89 6.97 -0.52
C HIS A 56 8.20 8.24 -1.33
N VAL A 57 7.52 8.40 -2.46
CA VAL A 57 7.68 9.55 -3.37
C VAL A 57 6.57 10.55 -3.18
N ARG A 58 5.31 10.09 -3.18
CA ARG A 58 4.13 10.95 -3.06
C ARG A 58 2.92 10.16 -2.58
N THR A 59 2.03 10.82 -1.85
CA THR A 59 0.65 10.35 -1.63
C THR A 59 -0.32 11.35 -2.23
N LEU A 60 -1.33 10.86 -2.94
CA LEU A 60 -2.46 11.65 -3.42
C LEU A 60 -3.70 11.23 -2.62
N HIS A 61 -4.39 12.20 -2.01
CA HIS A 61 -5.62 11.96 -1.27
C HIS A 61 -6.83 12.31 -2.13
N ARG A 62 -7.86 11.47 -2.11
CA ARG A 62 -9.12 11.68 -2.81
C ARG A 62 -10.25 11.02 -2.04
N GLU A 63 -11.13 11.84 -1.46
CA GLU A 63 -12.41 11.41 -0.86
C GLU A 63 -12.28 10.22 0.13
N GLY A 64 -11.29 10.27 1.03
CA GLY A 64 -11.05 9.20 2.03
C GLY A 64 -10.19 8.02 1.54
N TRP A 65 -9.79 8.06 0.27
CA TRP A 65 -8.87 7.13 -0.36
C TRP A 65 -7.54 7.80 -0.65
N VAL A 66 -6.48 7.00 -0.72
CA VAL A 66 -5.15 7.45 -1.07
C VAL A 66 -4.56 6.61 -2.19
N THR A 67 -3.76 7.29 -3.01
CA THR A 67 -2.87 6.68 -3.97
C THR A 67 -1.44 6.95 -3.53
N ILE A 68 -0.66 5.91 -3.33
CA ILE A 68 0.71 5.98 -2.82
C ILE A 68 1.66 5.64 -3.97
N HIS A 69 2.60 6.52 -4.26
CA HIS A 69 3.66 6.32 -5.21
C HIS A 69 4.97 6.06 -4.46
N LEU A 70 5.58 4.92 -4.76
CA LEU A 70 6.81 4.40 -4.19
C LEU A 70 7.84 4.17 -5.30
N LYS A 71 9.12 4.29 -4.97
CA LYS A 71 10.22 4.00 -5.90
C LYS A 71 11.25 3.10 -5.24
N ARG A 72 11.70 2.08 -5.96
CA ARG A 72 12.75 1.15 -5.50
C ARG A 72 14.15 1.67 -5.84
#